data_AF-W1Y5K1-F1
#
_entry.id   AF-W1Y5K1-F1
#
_cell.length_a   1.000
_cell.length_b   1.000
_cell.length_c   1.000
_cell.angle_alpha   90.00
_cell.angle_beta   90.00
_cell.angle_gamma   90.00
#
_symmetry.space_group_name_H-M   'P 1'
#
loop_
_entity.id
_entity.type
_entity.pdbx_description
1 polymer ?
#
loop_
_entity_poly.entity_id
_entity_poly.type
_entity_poly.pdbx_seq_one_letter_code
_entity_poly.pdbx_strand_id
1 'polypeptide(L)'
;QDILQNQYSALITNIGKGDHTTFVKPNIPATGEFKGVGFLEAPRGMLSHWMVIKDGIISNYQAVVPSTWNSGPRNFNDDVGPYEQ
;
A
#
# COMPACT_ATOMS: atom_id res chain seq x y z
N GLN A 1 9.62 1.91 -18.87
CA GLN A 1 8.79 1.59 -20.05
C GLN A 1 8.63 0.08 -20.24
N ASP A 2 9.61 -0.73 -19.82
CA ASP A 2 9.60 -2.20 -19.86
C ASP A 2 8.52 -2.87 -18.96
N ILE A 3 8.32 -2.36 -17.74
CA ILE A 3 7.39 -2.99 -16.76
C ILE A 3 5.97 -3.15 -17.29
N LEU A 4 5.41 -2.13 -17.96
CA LEU A 4 4.04 -2.21 -18.49
C LEU A 4 3.91 -3.31 -19.56
N GLN A 5 4.91 -3.44 -20.44
CA GLN A 5 4.93 -4.48 -21.47
C GLN A 5 5.10 -5.88 -20.85
N ASN A 6 5.91 -5.99 -19.80
CA ASN A 6 6.08 -7.25 -19.07
C ASN A 6 4.78 -7.67 -18.36
N GLN A 7 4.08 -6.75 -17.70
CA GLN A 7 2.80 -7.04 -17.06
C GLN A 7 1.72 -7.42 -18.09
N TYR A 8 1.67 -6.73 -19.24
CA TYR A 8 0.75 -7.08 -20.33
C TYR A 8 1.04 -8.48 -20.88
N SER A 9 2.31 -8.79 -21.14
CA SER A 9 2.74 -10.11 -21.63
C SER A 9 2.39 -11.22 -20.64
N ALA A 10 2.58 -10.99 -19.34
CA ALA A 10 2.21 -11.92 -18.28
C ALA A 10 0.69 -12.16 -18.24
N LEU A 11 -0.10 -11.09 -18.35
CA LEU A 11 -1.57 -11.17 -18.40
C LEU A 11 -2.05 -12.03 -19.58
N ILE A 12 -1.58 -11.72 -20.79
CA ILE A 12 -1.97 -12.47 -22.00
C ILE A 12 -1.53 -13.93 -21.91
N THR A 13 -0.34 -14.20 -21.35
CA THR A 13 0.15 -15.56 -21.13
C THR A 13 -0.74 -16.36 -20.18
N ASN A 14 -1.18 -15.75 -19.06
CA ASN A 14 -2.06 -16.43 -18.09
C ASN A 14 -3.41 -16.77 -18.72
N ILE A 15 -4.01 -15.82 -19.44
CA ILE A 15 -5.26 -16.02 -20.18
C ILE A 15 -5.10 -17.14 -21.22
N GLY A 16 -3.99 -17.13 -21.97
CA GLY A 16 -3.69 -18.16 -22.98
C GLY A 16 -3.48 -19.57 -22.41
N LYS A 17 -3.15 -19.68 -21.11
CA LYS A 17 -3.06 -20.95 -20.37
C LYS A 17 -4.37 -21.35 -19.69
N GLY A 18 -5.44 -20.57 -19.87
CA GLY A 18 -6.76 -20.83 -19.28
C GLY A 18 -6.93 -20.29 -17.85
N ASP A 19 -5.97 -19.52 -17.32
CA ASP A 19 -6.16 -18.84 -16.05
C ASP A 19 -6.92 -17.52 -16.26
N HIS A 20 -8.17 -17.52 -15.81
CA HIS A 20 -9.07 -16.38 -15.83
C HIS A 20 -9.42 -15.88 -14.42
N THR A 21 -8.66 -16.31 -13.41
CA THR A 21 -8.92 -15.95 -12.01
C THR A 21 -8.59 -14.48 -11.78
N THR A 22 -9.58 -13.68 -11.38
CA THR A 22 -9.40 -12.23 -11.12
C THR A 22 -9.76 -11.81 -9.70
N PHE A 23 -10.31 -12.73 -8.90
CA PHE A 23 -10.75 -12.47 -7.54
C PHE A 23 -10.52 -13.66 -6.63
N VAL A 24 -9.92 -13.39 -5.47
CA VAL A 24 -9.81 -14.34 -4.36
C VAL A 24 -10.60 -13.74 -3.21
N LYS A 25 -11.65 -14.45 -2.75
CA LYS A 25 -12.48 -14.00 -1.64
C LYS A 25 -11.62 -13.88 -0.37
N PRO A 26 -11.54 -12.70 0.27
CA PRO A 26 -10.83 -12.56 1.53
C PRO A 26 -11.47 -13.42 2.62
N ASN A 27 -10.64 -14.09 3.41
CA ASN A 27 -11.06 -14.84 4.58
C ASN A 27 -10.36 -14.26 5.81
N ILE A 28 -10.98 -13.23 6.40
CA ILE A 28 -10.48 -12.58 7.61
C ILE A 28 -11.35 -13.07 8.78
N PRO A 29 -10.78 -13.71 9.82
CA PRO A 29 -11.56 -14.18 10.96
C PRO A 29 -12.31 -13.04 11.66
N ALA A 30 -13.55 -13.31 12.08
CA ALA A 30 -14.41 -12.32 12.74
C ALA A 30 -13.94 -11.95 14.16
N THR A 31 -13.04 -12.72 14.75
CA THR A 31 -12.52 -12.55 16.11
C THR A 31 -11.01 -12.54 16.10
N GLY A 32 -10.40 -11.83 17.04
CA GLY A 32 -8.94 -11.72 17.17
C GLY A 32 -8.38 -10.41 16.64
N GLU A 33 -7.05 -10.26 16.70
CA GLU A 33 -6.32 -9.06 16.29
C GLU A 33 -5.33 -9.39 15.18
N PHE A 34 -5.39 -8.63 14.08
CA PHE A 34 -4.57 -8.81 12.89
C PHE A 34 -3.96 -7.47 12.49
N LYS A 35 -2.67 -7.47 12.14
CA LYS A 35 -1.93 -6.28 11.72
C LYS A 35 -1.41 -6.48 10.31
N GLY A 36 -1.56 -5.46 9.48
CA GLY A 36 -1.12 -5.48 8.08
C GLY A 36 -0.53 -4.14 7.67
N VAL A 37 0.40 -4.19 6.72
CA VAL A 37 0.95 -3.02 6.06
C VAL A 37 0.95 -3.23 4.54
N GLY A 38 0.50 -2.22 3.81
CA GLY A 38 0.56 -2.17 2.34
C GLY A 38 1.49 -1.05 1.91
N PHE A 39 2.55 -1.39 1.19
CA PHE A 39 3.47 -0.43 0.58
C PHE A 39 3.20 -0.28 -0.90
N LEU A 40 3.40 0.94 -1.40
CA LEU A 40 3.36 1.23 -2.83
C LEU A 40 4.32 2.37 -3.14
N GLU A 41 5.11 2.23 -4.20
CA GLU A 41 5.87 3.35 -4.74
C GLU A 41 4.93 4.20 -5.61
N ALA A 42 4.40 5.25 -4.99
CA ALA A 42 3.43 6.13 -5.64
C ALA A 42 4.17 7.13 -6.55
N PRO A 43 3.46 7.83 -7.45
CA PRO A 43 4.10 8.83 -8.33
C PRO A 43 4.88 9.94 -7.61
N ARG A 44 4.65 10.13 -6.30
CA ARG A 44 5.28 11.15 -5.47
C ARG A 44 6.30 10.58 -4.47
N GLY A 45 6.55 9.27 -4.49
CA GLY A 45 7.45 8.55 -3.58
C GLY A 45 6.74 7.44 -2.79
N MET A 46 7.33 7.05 -1.66
CA MET A 46 6.85 5.95 -0.82
C MET A 46 5.49 6.25 -0.16
N LEU A 47 4.52 5.37 -0.38
CA LEU A 47 3.23 5.31 0.31
C LEU A 47 3.17 4.06 1.21
N SER A 48 2.65 4.23 2.43
CA SER A 48 2.35 3.10 3.33
C SER A 48 1.00 3.26 4.01
N HIS A 49 0.18 2.21 3.96
CA HIS A 49 -1.05 2.09 4.73
C HIS A 49 -0.85 1.02 5.81
N TRP A 50 -1.14 1.38 7.06
CA TRP A 50 -1.00 0.55 8.24
C TRP A 50 -2.38 0.29 8.83
N MET A 51 -2.78 -0.97 8.94
CA MET A 51 -4.11 -1.36 9.40
C MET A 51 -4.01 -2.34 10.57
N VAL A 52 -4.85 -2.13 11.58
CA VAL A 52 -5.12 -3.11 12.64
C VAL A 52 -6.59 -3.46 12.61
N ILE A 53 -6.90 -4.73 12.34
CA ILE A 53 -8.25 -5.29 12.44
C ILE A 53 -8.36 -5.95 13.81
N LYS A 54 -9.41 -5.63 14.57
CA LYS A 54 -9.73 -6.29 15.84
C LYS A 54 -11.20 -6.66 15.84
N ASP A 55 -11.51 -7.92 16.09
CA ASP A 55 -12.88 -8.45 16.19
C ASP A 55 -13.77 -8.02 15.02
N GLY A 56 -13.23 -8.20 13.80
CA GLY A 56 -13.94 -7.94 12.55
C GLY A 56 -14.04 -6.45 12.16
N ILE A 57 -13.54 -5.52 12.97
CA ILE A 57 -13.55 -4.08 12.66
C ILE A 57 -12.14 -3.51 12.51
N ILE A 58 -12.00 -2.43 11.73
CA ILE A 58 -10.77 -1.67 11.66
C ILE A 58 -10.63 -0.87 12.96
N SER A 59 -9.76 -1.32 13.84
CA SER A 59 -9.46 -0.65 15.12
C SER A 59 -8.44 0.48 14.98
N ASN A 60 -7.58 0.41 13.97
CA ASN A 60 -6.67 1.50 13.61
C ASN A 60 -6.38 1.47 12.10
N TYR A 61 -6.31 2.65 11.49
CA TYR A 61 -5.87 2.85 10.11
C TYR A 61 -5.02 4.11 10.04
N GLN A 62 -3.78 3.99 9.59
CA GLN A 62 -2.85 5.11 9.43
C GLN A 62 -2.27 5.09 8.02
N ALA A 63 -2.25 6.23 7.35
CA ALA A 63 -1.60 6.39 6.06
C ALA A 63 -0.42 7.36 6.22
N VAL A 64 0.78 6.92 5.84
CA VAL A 64 1.93 7.80 5.68
C VAL A 64 2.19 7.91 4.19
N VAL A 65 1.85 9.08 3.65
CA VAL A 65 1.74 9.37 2.22
C VAL A 65 3.00 10.10 1.76
N PRO A 66 3.39 10.10 0.46
CA PRO A 66 4.65 10.71 0.06
C PRO A 66 4.75 12.20 0.40
N SER A 67 3.64 12.94 0.23
CA SER A 67 3.61 14.36 0.62
C SER A 67 3.71 14.56 2.14
N THR A 68 3.32 13.59 2.97
CA THR A 68 3.56 13.65 4.43
C THR A 68 5.05 13.75 4.75
N TRP A 69 5.88 13.00 4.02
CA TRP A 69 7.33 13.09 4.16
C TRP A 69 7.86 14.42 3.63
N ASN A 70 7.45 14.79 2.42
CA ASN A 70 8.04 15.93 1.71
C ASN A 70 7.64 17.29 2.30
N SER A 71 6.39 17.44 2.72
CA SER A 71 5.83 18.66 3.30
C SER A 71 5.64 18.57 4.82
N GLY A 72 6.34 17.63 5.47
CA GLY A 72 6.32 17.53 6.92
C GLY A 72 6.80 18.85 7.56
N PRO A 73 6.14 19.35 8.61
CA PRO A 73 6.63 20.49 9.35
C PRO A 73 7.90 20.12 10.14
N ARG A 74 8.42 21.06 10.93
CA ARG A 74 9.49 20.78 11.89
C ARG A 74 9.16 19.57 12.77
N ASN A 75 10.13 18.68 12.92
CA ASN A 75 9.99 17.48 13.72
C ASN A 75 10.20 17.78 15.23
N PHE A 76 10.27 16.73 16.05
CA PHE A 76 10.48 16.86 17.50
C PHE A 76 11.80 17.55 17.91
N ASN A 77 12.82 17.52 17.05
CA ASN A 77 14.11 18.17 17.26
C ASN A 77 14.21 19.52 16.52
N ASP A 78 13.09 20.07 16.06
CA ASP A 78 13.00 21.28 15.24
C ASP A 78 13.66 21.19 13.84
N ASP A 79 14.01 19.98 13.36
CA ASP A 79 14.55 19.81 12.00
C ASP A 79 13.45 20.07 10.96
N VAL A 80 13.77 20.87 9.94
CA VAL A 80 12.87 21.19 8.82
C VAL A 80 12.68 20.03 7.85
N GLY A 81 11.47 19.92 7.28
CA GLY A 81 11.15 18.91 6.27
C GLY A 81 11.77 19.20 4.89
N PRO A 82 11.70 18.24 3.93
CA PRO A 82 12.35 18.36 2.63
C PRO A 82 11.96 19.59 1.80
N TYR A 83 10.74 20.10 1.91
CA TYR A 83 10.32 21.34 1.23
C TYR A 83 10.88 22.62 1.87
N GLU A 84 11.25 22.57 3.15
CA GLU A 84 11.74 23.72 3.92
C GLU A 84 13.27 23.78 4.04
N GLN A 85 13.98 22.73 3.60
CA GLN A 85 15.45 22.72 3.45
C GLN A 85 15.89 23.56 2.25
#